data_AF-A0A151R6W3-F1
#
_entry.id   AF-A0A151R6W3-F1
#
_cell.length_a   1.000
_cell.length_b   1.000
_cell.length_c   1.000
_cell.angle_alpha   90.00
_cell.angle_beta   90.00
_cell.angle_gamma   90.00
#
_symmetry.space_group_name_H-M   'P 1'
#
loop_
_entity.id
_entity.type
_entity.pdbx_description
1 polymer ?
#
loop_
_entity_poly.entity_id
_entity_poly.type
_entity_poly.pdbx_seq_one_letter_code
_entity_poly.pdbx_strand_id
1 'polypeptide(L)'
;DGQTEVVNRFIFTILRVILKNNKKSWDEHLPHIEFAYNRVVHKTVNLYPFEVVYGFNPPTPFDILPLPSTFSYIYIKNEYLR
;
A
#
# COMPACT_ATOMS: atom_id res chain seq x y z
N ASP A 1 -17.94 16.01 -6.92
CA ASP A 1 -16.75 16.12 -6.04
C ASP A 1 -16.72 15.27 -4.77
N GLY A 2 -17.66 14.36 -4.51
CA GLY A 2 -17.60 13.52 -3.30
C GLY A 2 -16.48 12.46 -3.32
N GLN A 3 -16.16 11.88 -4.47
CA GLN A 3 -15.11 10.85 -4.57
C GLN A 3 -13.72 11.43 -4.32
N THR A 4 -13.42 12.59 -4.92
CA THR A 4 -12.16 13.32 -4.68
C THR A 4 -11.96 13.64 -3.20
N GLU A 5 -13.03 14.01 -2.48
CA GLU A 5 -12.96 14.31 -1.05
C GLU A 5 -12.67 13.07 -0.19
N VAL A 6 -13.22 11.91 -0.57
CA VAL A 6 -12.92 10.61 0.08
C VAL A 6 -11.45 10.20 -0.14
N VAL A 7 -10.96 10.33 -1.38
CA VAL A 7 -9.54 10.07 -1.72
C VAL A 7 -8.63 10.98 -0.90
N ASN A 8 -8.90 12.29 -0.90
CA ASN A 8 -8.09 13.27 -0.19
C ASN A 8 -8.07 13.01 1.33
N ARG A 9 -9.20 12.62 1.91
CA ARG A 9 -9.29 12.24 3.33
C ARG A 9 -8.43 11.02 3.65
N PHE A 10 -8.45 10.00 2.79
CA PHE A 10 -7.61 8.81 2.96
C PHE A 10 -6.12 9.17 2.88
N ILE A 11 -5.71 9.87 1.82
CA ILE A 11 -4.32 10.30 1.60
C ILE A 11 -3.82 11.09 2.81
N PHE A 12 -4.60 12.07 3.27
CA PHE A 12 -4.24 12.90 4.40
C PHE A 12 -4.13 12.11 5.71
N THR A 13 -4.98 11.10 5.91
CA THR A 13 -4.94 10.22 7.08
C THR A 13 -3.65 9.41 7.11
N ILE A 14 -3.25 8.82 5.98
CA ILE A 14 -2.00 8.05 5.89
C ILE A 14 -0.78 8.96 5.99
N LEU A 15 -0.77 10.10 5.31
CA LEU A 15 0.31 11.08 5.40
C LEU A 15 0.56 11.52 6.85
N ARG A 16 -0.50 11.73 7.66
CA ARG A 16 -0.34 12.05 9.09
C ARG A 16 0.36 10.95 9.90
N VAL A 17 0.12 9.69 9.54
CA VAL A 17 0.75 8.54 10.22
C VAL A 17 2.21 8.39 9.80
N ILE A 18 2.50 8.54 8.51
CA ILE A 18 3.83 8.34 7.95
C ILE A 18 4.77 9.51 8.29
N LEU A 19 4.28 10.74 8.23
CA LEU A 19 5.11 11.94 8.34
C LEU A 19 5.30 12.46 9.78
N LYS A 20 4.97 11.65 10.80
CA LYS A 20 4.94 12.03 12.23
C LYS A 20 6.03 13.05 12.62
N ASN A 21 7.29 12.81 12.24
CA ASN A 21 8.44 13.66 12.57
C ASN A 21 9.11 14.34 11.36
N ASN A 22 8.80 13.97 10.12
CA ASN A 22 9.42 14.55 8.92
C ASN A 22 8.35 14.90 7.88
N LYS A 23 7.86 16.13 7.94
CA LYS A 23 6.84 16.64 7.02
C LYS A 23 7.40 17.03 5.64
N LYS A 24 8.73 17.02 5.45
CA LYS A 24 9.36 17.47 4.21
C LYS A 24 9.38 16.40 3.11
N SER A 25 9.20 15.13 3.45
CA SER A 25 9.23 14.00 2.52
C SER A 25 7.83 13.52 2.09
N TRP A 26 6.81 14.36 2.22
CA TRP A 26 5.41 13.96 1.92
C TRP A 26 5.22 13.56 0.46
N ASP A 27 5.94 14.21 -0.44
CA ASP A 27 5.97 13.99 -1.88
C ASP A 27 6.61 12.65 -2.24
N GLU A 28 7.66 12.25 -1.51
CA GLU A 28 8.30 10.92 -1.68
C GLU A 28 7.34 9.78 -1.33
N HIS A 29 6.43 10.00 -0.37
CA HIS A 29 5.48 8.99 0.09
C HIS A 29 4.18 8.98 -0.71
N LEU A 30 3.88 10.06 -1.45
CA LEU A 30 2.62 10.23 -2.15
C LEU A 30 2.36 9.10 -3.19
N PRO A 31 3.33 8.72 -4.06
CA PRO A 31 3.14 7.62 -5.00
C PRO A 31 2.81 6.30 -4.30
N HIS A 32 3.43 6.02 -3.14
CA HIS A 32 3.18 4.80 -2.38
C HIS A 32 1.77 4.77 -1.78
N ILE A 33 1.29 5.90 -1.27
CA ILE A 33 -0.05 6.02 -0.69
C ILE A 33 -1.12 5.91 -1.76
N GLU A 34 -0.94 6.57 -2.90
CA GLU A 34 -1.84 6.46 -4.05
C GLU A 34 -1.90 5.02 -4.57
N PHE A 35 -0.74 4.39 -4.73
CA PHE A 35 -0.63 3.00 -5.16
C PHE A 35 -1.34 2.05 -4.19
N ALA A 36 -1.24 2.27 -2.89
CA ALA A 36 -1.98 1.50 -1.88
C ALA A 36 -3.50 1.73 -1.95
N TYR A 37 -3.93 3.00 -2.10
CA TYR A 37 -5.34 3.35 -2.21
C TYR A 37 -6.02 2.67 -3.41
N ASN A 38 -5.35 2.68 -4.57
CA ASN A 38 -5.84 2.10 -5.81
C ASN A 38 -5.91 0.57 -5.80
N ARG A 39 -5.26 -0.07 -4.81
CA ARG A 39 -5.15 -1.52 -4.65
C ARG A 39 -6.07 -2.14 -3.61
N VAL A 40 -6.88 -1.34 -2.90
CA VAL A 40 -7.84 -1.82 -1.91
C VAL A 40 -9.24 -1.88 -2.53
N VAL A 41 -10.08 -2.82 -2.12
CA VAL A 41 -11.48 -2.87 -2.55
C VAL A 41 -12.25 -1.70 -1.95
N HIS A 42 -12.88 -0.90 -2.82
CA HIS A 42 -13.69 0.23 -2.38
C HIS A 42 -15.12 -0.19 -2.13
N LYS A 43 -15.67 0.11 -0.94
CA LYS A 43 -17.03 -0.29 -0.55
C LYS A 43 -18.13 0.18 -1.51
N THR A 44 -17.92 1.32 -2.18
CA THR A 44 -18.90 1.93 -3.08
C THR A 44 -19.00 1.21 -4.43
N VAL A 45 -17.88 0.65 -4.90
CA VAL A 45 -17.78 0.02 -6.24
C VAL A 45 -17.57 -1.49 -6.14
N ASN A 46 -17.27 -1.99 -4.94
CA ASN A 46 -16.90 -3.36 -4.60
C ASN A 46 -15.76 -3.93 -5.48
N LEU A 47 -14.94 -3.04 -6.04
CA LEU A 47 -13.83 -3.30 -6.94
C LEU A 47 -12.61 -2.49 -6.53
N TYR A 48 -11.45 -2.88 -7.05
CA TYR A 48 -10.22 -2.08 -6.94
C TYR A 48 -10.25 -0.92 -7.94
N PRO A 49 -9.87 0.31 -7.56
CA PRO A 49 -9.73 1.41 -8.51
C PRO A 49 -8.82 1.06 -9.70
N PHE A 50 -7.76 0.28 -9.48
CA PHE A 50 -6.93 -0.23 -10.58
C PHE A 50 -7.71 -1.11 -11.56
N GLU A 51 -8.58 -2.00 -11.09
CA GLU A 51 -9.43 -2.79 -11.98
C GLU A 51 -10.44 -1.94 -12.73
N VAL A 52 -11.02 -0.94 -12.07
CA VAL A 52 -12.00 -0.05 -12.70
C VAL A 52 -11.36 0.75 -13.85
N VAL A 53 -10.12 1.22 -13.67
CA VAL A 53 -9.46 2.09 -14.65
C VAL A 53 -8.69 1.29 -15.72
N TYR A 54 -8.02 0.21 -15.32
CA TYR A 54 -7.09 -0.53 -16.18
C TYR A 54 -7.51 -1.98 -16.45
N GLY A 55 -8.57 -2.48 -15.82
CA GLY A 55 -9.06 -3.84 -15.99
C GLY A 55 -8.32 -4.92 -15.20
N PHE A 56 -7.28 -4.56 -14.43
CA PHE A 56 -6.57 -5.50 -13.54
C PHE A 56 -5.96 -4.76 -12.34
N ASN A 57 -5.68 -5.51 -11.27
CA ASN A 57 -4.95 -5.01 -10.11
C ASN A 57 -3.47 -5.41 -10.20
N PRO A 58 -2.51 -4.47 -10.29
CA PRO A 58 -1.10 -4.82 -10.50
C PRO A 58 -0.51 -5.57 -9.29
N PRO A 59 0.29 -6.63 -9.53
CA PRO A 59 0.96 -7.36 -8.47
C PRO A 59 2.04 -6.50 -7.80
N THR A 60 2.21 -6.68 -6.50
CA THR A 60 3.29 -6.08 -5.72
C THR A 60 4.51 -6.98 -5.72
N PRO A 61 5.70 -6.46 -5.38
CA PRO A 61 6.88 -7.31 -5.20
C PRO A 61 6.60 -8.49 -4.25
N PHE A 62 5.83 -8.28 -3.18
CA PHE A 62 5.47 -9.34 -2.23
C PHE A 62 4.63 -10.47 -2.84
N ASP A 63 3.81 -10.18 -3.85
CA ASP A 63 3.00 -11.20 -4.54
C ASP A 63 3.85 -12.10 -5.43
N ILE A 64 5.05 -11.64 -5.80
CA ILE A 64 5.96 -12.31 -6.73
C ILE A 64 7.14 -12.94 -5.97
N LEU A 65 7.39 -12.54 -4.72
CA LEU A 65 8.46 -13.12 -3.91
C LEU A 65 8.20 -14.63 -3.73
N PRO A 66 9.21 -15.49 -4.02
CA PRO A 66 9.07 -16.90 -3.72
C PRO A 66 8.84 -17.05 -2.22
N LEU A 67 7.77 -17.75 -1.83
CA LEU A 67 7.52 -18.05 -0.42
C LEU A 67 8.81 -18.65 0.16
N PRO A 68 9.34 -18.10 1.26
CA PRO A 68 10.52 -18.67 1.87
C PRO A 68 10.19 -20.12 2.19
N SER A 69 11.01 -21.04 1.70
CA SER A 69 10.95 -22.43 2.15
C SER A 69 10.94 -22.42 3.68
N THR A 70 10.22 -23.34 4.33
CA THR A 70 10.10 -23.38 5.80
C THR A 70 11.46 -23.24 6.49
N PHE A 71 12.52 -23.79 5.89
CA PHE A 71 13.91 -23.64 6.34
C PHE A 71 14.45 -22.20 6.26
N SER A 72 14.23 -21.50 5.15
CA SER A 72 14.62 -20.09 4.98
C SER A 72 13.91 -19.17 5.98
N TYR A 73 12.63 -19.42 6.27
CA TYR A 73 11.86 -18.64 7.24
C TYR A 73 12.40 -18.81 8.67
N ILE A 74 12.71 -20.04 9.07
CA ILE A 74 13.30 -20.33 10.39
C ILE A 74 14.68 -19.70 10.52
N TYR A 75 15.50 -19.78 9.47
CA TYR A 75 16.84 -19.17 9.45
C TYR A 75 16.78 -17.65 9.61
N ILE A 76 15.99 -16.97 8.77
CA ILE A 76 15.79 -15.52 8.83
C ILE A 76 15.27 -15.12 10.21
N LYS A 77 14.23 -15.78 10.72
CA LYS A 77 13.68 -15.45 12.04
C LYS A 77 14.71 -15.59 13.18
N ASN A 78 15.59 -16.58 13.12
CA ASN A 78 16.64 -16.78 14.12
C ASN A 78 17.77 -15.75 14.02
N GLU A 79 18.01 -15.17 12.84
CA GLU A 79 19.00 -14.11 12.64
C GLU A 79 18.50 -12.75 13.15
N TYR A 80 17.22 -12.42 12.91
CA TYR A 80 16.60 -11.16 13.37
C TYR A 80 16.33 -11.09 14.88
N LEU A 81 16.34 -12.23 15.58
CA LEU A 81 16.09 -12.32 17.03
C LEU A 81 17.39 -12.47 17.86
N ARG A 82 18.57 -12.37 17.23
CA ARG A 82 19.85 -12.15 17.91
C ARG A 82 20.19 -10.68 17.96
#